data_AF-A0A833V3G1-F1
#
_entry.id   AF-A0A833V3G1-F1
#
_cell.length_a   1.000
_cell.length_b   1.000
_cell.length_c   1.000
_cell.angle_alpha   90.00
_cell.angle_beta   90.00
_cell.angle_gamma   90.00
#
_symmetry.space_group_name_H-M   'P 1'
#
loop_
_entity.id
_entity.type
_entity.pdbx_description
1 polymer ?
#
loop_
_entity_poly.entity_id
_entity_poly.type
_entity_poly.pdbx_seq_one_letter_code
_entity_poly.pdbx_strand_id
1 'polypeptide(L)'
;MQPGKLSSSTVRTRCRNGPSGIDTVWPKPQQGERIANKAMMTPLARGLSILSAFDGRTPSLSNLDIAHATGLPAPTVLRLSRSLVTLGYLNHDEATRRYSLAPGSLALGYAAISDADIQRVASAEMRKFAEETHTLVLLGARDRLEVIVLDAQRSSEAIFDLQLTAGMRVQIAYSLMGWTLMAVLPEAERAYLHRKVERRAGQLWAPIRQRMLEKIDQVRDLGFATLHGHWEPEIAGVAAPILLPGRPPVVLACVSRAGAQSKVQVERELGQRLAALARTLEAACRTATNSNRGEMPPEHPSLHLEAATRRPAQITMTLDRGLQLLRAFHAERAPRTIRELECETGMSRSAAARLTSTLVHLGFLRRIAGSPHLELASGVFTIGHAFVETNAVTRLAGPVLQRLADRLGVCVALAVPDRLDMLYVAHRTSSRISTLRLGVGSLVPMSTTAIGRAWLWALPDHERARYMMPLLEKAGAQAVEIRNRIERAFDELRSTGVCTSVGEYQRHSYGIALPIRVGRSATPMSLACSAVDVDPDIEAIRRRIAPELRRAALELTAVLNHAHSAP
;
A
#
# COMPACT_ATOMS: atom_id res chain seq x y z
N MET A 1 -27.69 69.89 -20.63
CA MET A 1 -26.38 69.46 -21.15
C MET A 1 -25.49 69.07 -19.98
N GLN A 2 -25.27 67.76 -19.77
CA GLN A 2 -24.11 67.24 -19.06
C GLN A 2 -23.75 65.87 -19.65
N PRO A 3 -22.45 65.52 -19.68
CA PRO A 3 -21.88 64.48 -20.53
C PRO A 3 -21.70 63.14 -19.78
N GLY A 4 -21.37 62.10 -20.55
CA GLY A 4 -21.51 60.70 -20.18
C GLY A 4 -20.58 60.14 -19.10
N LYS A 5 -21.04 59.02 -18.53
CA LYS A 5 -20.24 58.08 -17.72
C LYS A 5 -20.02 56.80 -18.54
N LEU A 6 -18.77 56.58 -18.97
CA LEU A 6 -18.29 55.27 -19.37
C LEU A 6 -18.22 54.37 -18.13
N SER A 7 -18.92 53.24 -18.15
CA SER A 7 -18.74 52.18 -17.16
C SER A 7 -17.53 51.33 -17.54
N SER A 8 -16.55 51.26 -16.64
CA SER A 8 -15.42 50.35 -16.72
C SER A 8 -15.88 48.92 -16.38
N SER A 9 -16.24 48.15 -17.39
CA SER A 9 -16.42 46.70 -17.25
C SER A 9 -15.06 45.99 -17.35
N THR A 10 -14.37 45.90 -16.22
CA THR A 10 -13.21 45.00 -16.10
C THR A 10 -13.73 43.56 -16.14
N VAL A 11 -13.71 42.95 -17.32
CA VAL A 11 -13.97 41.52 -17.53
C VAL A 11 -12.90 40.73 -16.79
N ARG A 12 -13.19 40.35 -15.54
CA ARG A 12 -12.44 39.31 -14.82
C ARG A 12 -12.79 37.97 -15.45
N THR A 13 -11.97 37.54 -16.40
CA THR A 13 -11.99 36.17 -16.96
C THR A 13 -11.58 35.18 -15.86
N ARG A 14 -12.56 34.67 -15.10
CA ARG A 14 -12.37 33.55 -14.19
C ARG A 14 -12.20 32.28 -15.03
N CYS A 15 -10.95 31.85 -15.24
CA CYS A 15 -10.66 30.45 -15.51
C CYS A 15 -11.00 29.63 -14.26
N ARG A 16 -12.25 29.16 -14.17
CA ARG A 16 -12.68 28.10 -13.25
C ARG A 16 -12.54 26.79 -14.00
N ASN A 17 -11.50 26.01 -13.68
CA ASN A 17 -11.37 24.53 -13.76
C ASN A 17 -9.88 24.15 -13.81
N GLY A 18 -9.19 24.34 -12.68
CA GLY A 18 -7.94 23.64 -12.39
C GLY A 18 -8.21 22.34 -11.61
N PRO A 19 -7.26 21.40 -11.51
CA PRO A 19 -7.46 20.08 -10.91
C PRO A 19 -7.48 20.10 -9.36
N SER A 20 -7.65 21.26 -8.72
CA SER A 20 -7.93 21.32 -7.29
C SER A 20 -9.34 20.80 -6.93
N GLY A 21 -10.13 20.37 -7.92
CA GLY A 21 -11.25 19.46 -7.70
C GLY A 21 -10.76 18.02 -7.52
N ILE A 22 -10.01 17.76 -6.45
CA ILE A 22 -9.93 16.40 -5.90
C ILE A 22 -11.29 16.14 -5.25
N ASP A 23 -12.28 15.85 -6.07
CA ASP A 23 -13.48 15.18 -5.57
C ASP A 23 -13.02 13.78 -5.15
N THR A 24 -12.60 13.63 -3.90
CA THR A 24 -12.52 12.36 -3.15
C THR A 24 -13.88 11.68 -3.00
N VAL A 25 -14.90 12.16 -3.72
CA VAL A 25 -16.24 11.61 -3.77
C VAL A 25 -16.16 10.27 -4.49
N TRP A 26 -16.06 9.22 -3.68
CA TRP A 26 -16.45 7.86 -4.06
C TRP A 26 -17.72 7.95 -4.93
N PRO A 27 -17.70 7.43 -6.17
CA PRO A 27 -18.83 7.61 -7.07
C PRO A 27 -20.08 7.05 -6.41
N LYS A 28 -21.09 7.91 -6.19
CA LYS A 28 -22.42 7.45 -5.80
C LYS A 28 -22.88 6.43 -6.84
N PRO A 29 -23.43 5.26 -6.43
CA PRO A 29 -23.92 4.26 -7.39
C PRO A 29 -24.87 4.91 -8.39
N GLN A 30 -24.61 4.76 -9.69
CA GLN A 30 -25.43 5.36 -10.74
C GLN A 30 -26.83 4.74 -10.72
N GLN A 31 -27.87 5.58 -10.86
CA GLN A 31 -29.29 5.19 -10.85
C GLN A 31 -29.72 4.31 -12.06
N GLY A 32 -28.79 3.91 -12.94
CA GLY A 32 -29.05 3.08 -14.12
C GLY A 32 -28.76 1.57 -13.99
N GLU A 33 -28.08 1.09 -12.94
CA GLU A 33 -27.77 -0.34 -12.75
C GLU A 33 -28.75 -1.02 -11.77
N ARG A 34 -30.06 -0.83 -11.95
CA ARG A 34 -31.09 -1.46 -11.10
C ARG A 34 -31.10 -3.00 -11.13
N ILE A 35 -30.31 -3.64 -11.99
CA ILE A 35 -30.18 -5.11 -12.07
C ILE A 35 -29.15 -5.68 -11.07
N ALA A 36 -28.19 -4.88 -10.56
CA ALA A 36 -27.17 -5.35 -9.59
C ALA A 36 -27.54 -5.10 -8.12
N ASN A 37 -28.63 -4.37 -7.85
CA ASN A 37 -28.94 -3.83 -6.52
C ASN A 37 -29.50 -4.87 -5.52
N LYS A 38 -29.69 -6.13 -5.93
CA LYS A 38 -30.27 -7.18 -5.06
C LYS A 38 -29.24 -8.00 -4.26
N ALA A 39 -27.94 -7.87 -4.53
CA ALA A 39 -26.90 -8.73 -3.93
C ALA A 39 -25.77 -8.01 -3.17
N MET A 40 -25.69 -6.67 -3.22
CA MET A 40 -24.60 -5.92 -2.60
C MET A 40 -24.73 -5.90 -1.07
N MET A 41 -23.64 -6.25 -0.37
CA MET A 41 -23.57 -6.19 1.08
C MET A 41 -23.33 -4.75 1.55
N THR A 42 -24.41 -3.99 1.73
CA THR A 42 -24.38 -2.56 2.09
C THR A 42 -23.48 -2.21 3.27
N PRO A 43 -23.46 -2.95 4.40
CA PRO A 43 -22.60 -2.59 5.51
C PRO A 43 -21.10 -2.71 5.20
N LEU A 44 -20.71 -3.69 4.37
CA LEU A 44 -19.33 -3.83 3.89
C LEU A 44 -18.96 -2.66 2.99
N ALA A 45 -19.80 -2.34 2.01
CA ALA A 45 -19.57 -1.23 1.09
C ALA A 45 -19.37 0.10 1.83
N ARG A 46 -20.22 0.38 2.82
CA ARG A 46 -20.15 1.60 3.62
C ARG A 46 -18.92 1.64 4.56
N GLY A 47 -18.52 0.49 5.11
CA GLY A 47 -17.30 0.43 5.93
C GLY A 47 -16.05 0.68 5.10
N LEU A 48 -15.95 0.08 3.91
CA LEU A 48 -14.84 0.32 2.99
C LEU A 48 -14.79 1.77 2.48
N SER A 49 -15.94 2.42 2.26
CA SER A 49 -15.96 3.84 1.91
C SER A 49 -15.46 4.74 3.05
N ILE A 50 -15.68 4.37 4.32
CA ILE A 50 -15.11 5.11 5.46
C ILE A 50 -13.58 4.96 5.49
N LEU A 51 -13.06 3.74 5.33
CA LEU A 51 -11.61 3.52 5.28
C LEU A 51 -10.94 4.24 4.10
N SER A 52 -11.66 4.39 2.99
CA SER A 52 -11.18 5.08 1.79
C SER A 52 -11.31 6.61 1.88
N ALA A 53 -11.89 7.16 2.95
CA ALA A 53 -12.08 8.61 3.11
C ALA A 53 -10.82 9.32 3.64
N PHE A 54 -9.84 8.57 4.14
CA PHE A 54 -8.58 9.09 4.67
C PHE A 54 -7.53 9.18 3.57
N ASP A 55 -6.73 10.24 3.57
CA ASP A 55 -5.60 10.45 2.65
C ASP A 55 -4.45 11.19 3.35
N GLY A 56 -3.31 11.36 2.67
CA GLY A 56 -2.15 12.08 3.19
C GLY A 56 -2.40 13.54 3.61
N ARG A 57 -3.48 14.18 3.13
CA ARG A 57 -3.85 15.56 3.49
C ARG A 57 -4.81 15.61 4.69
N THR A 58 -5.53 14.52 4.92
CA THR A 58 -6.53 14.37 5.98
C THR A 58 -6.22 13.17 6.88
N PRO A 59 -5.12 13.22 7.65
CA PRO A 59 -4.68 12.10 8.47
C PRO A 59 -5.63 11.77 9.63
N SER A 60 -6.50 12.72 10.00
CA SER A 60 -7.39 12.61 11.15
C SER A 60 -8.75 13.28 10.88
N LEU A 61 -9.82 12.49 10.89
CA LEU A 61 -11.17 12.94 10.53
C LEU A 61 -12.14 12.81 11.70
N SER A 62 -13.00 13.81 11.90
CA SER A 62 -14.15 13.70 12.81
C SER A 62 -15.28 12.89 12.16
N ASN A 63 -16.26 12.44 12.95
CA ASN A 63 -17.45 11.78 12.40
C ASN A 63 -18.21 12.66 11.39
N LEU A 64 -18.17 13.99 11.57
CA LEU A 64 -18.78 14.93 10.65
C LEU A 64 -18.01 14.97 9.32
N ASP A 65 -16.69 15.06 9.39
CA ASP A 65 -15.82 15.05 8.20
C ASP A 65 -16.01 13.76 7.39
N ILE A 66 -16.08 12.60 8.07
CA ILE A 66 -16.34 11.31 7.44
C ILE A 66 -17.74 11.28 6.80
N ALA A 67 -18.77 11.83 7.46
CA ALA A 67 -20.12 11.90 6.89
C ALA A 67 -20.17 12.77 5.63
N HIS A 68 -19.46 13.89 5.61
CA HIS A 68 -19.33 14.74 4.42
C HIS A 68 -18.58 14.04 3.29
N ALA A 69 -17.42 13.46 3.58
CA ALA A 69 -16.59 12.78 2.57
C ALA A 69 -17.29 11.57 1.94
N THR A 70 -18.01 10.79 2.75
CA THR A 70 -18.68 9.55 2.29
C THR A 70 -20.11 9.76 1.83
N GLY A 71 -20.74 10.88 2.19
CA GLY A 71 -22.18 11.13 2.00
C GLY A 71 -23.08 10.19 2.83
N LEU A 72 -22.55 9.53 3.86
CA LEU A 72 -23.30 8.61 4.72
C LEU A 72 -24.00 9.35 5.87
N PRO A 73 -25.19 8.89 6.31
CA PRO A 73 -25.84 9.47 7.49
C PRO A 73 -24.96 9.34 8.74
N ALA A 74 -24.90 10.39 9.56
CA ALA A 74 -24.07 10.44 10.77
C ALA A 74 -24.25 9.24 11.73
N PRO A 75 -25.48 8.70 11.97
CA PRO A 75 -25.64 7.50 12.80
C PRO A 75 -24.96 6.25 12.20
N THR A 76 -24.92 6.16 10.87
CA THR A 76 -24.25 5.05 10.16
C THR A 76 -22.74 5.18 10.31
N VAL A 77 -22.20 6.38 10.11
CA VAL A 77 -20.77 6.67 10.29
C VAL A 77 -20.35 6.31 11.72
N LEU A 78 -21.06 6.81 12.74
CA LEU A 78 -20.74 6.54 14.13
C LEU A 78 -20.67 5.03 14.44
N ARG A 79 -21.66 4.25 13.97
CA ARG A 79 -21.72 2.80 14.21
C ARG A 79 -20.59 2.05 13.49
N LEU A 80 -20.32 2.40 12.24
CA LEU A 80 -19.29 1.74 11.44
C LEU A 80 -17.88 2.14 11.90
N SER A 81 -17.63 3.40 12.24
CA SER A 81 -16.36 3.85 12.82
C SER A 81 -16.06 3.12 14.13
N ARG A 82 -17.04 2.96 15.02
CA ARG A 82 -16.88 2.14 16.25
C ARG A 82 -16.57 0.68 15.94
N SER A 83 -17.24 0.10 14.95
CA SER A 83 -16.93 -1.26 14.49
C SER A 83 -15.50 -1.35 13.98
N LEU A 84 -15.06 -0.41 13.15
CA LEU A 84 -13.71 -0.37 12.57
C LEU A 84 -12.63 -0.12 13.63
N VAL A 85 -12.92 0.64 14.69
CA VAL A 85 -12.02 0.77 15.85
C VAL A 85 -11.88 -0.56 16.58
N THR A 86 -13.01 -1.22 16.86
CA THR A 86 -13.01 -2.52 17.54
C THR A 86 -12.29 -3.59 16.73
N LEU A 87 -12.40 -3.52 15.40
CA LEU A 87 -11.75 -4.43 14.46
C LEU A 87 -10.27 -4.07 14.17
N GLY A 88 -9.75 -2.96 14.71
CA GLY A 88 -8.34 -2.57 14.57
C GLY A 88 -7.97 -1.86 13.25
N TYR A 89 -8.96 -1.32 12.53
CA TYR A 89 -8.75 -0.58 11.27
C TYR A 89 -8.75 0.94 11.44
N LEU A 90 -9.35 1.45 12.53
CA LEU A 90 -9.28 2.86 12.92
C LEU A 90 -8.76 3.00 14.35
N ASN A 91 -8.02 4.06 14.61
CA ASN A 91 -7.77 4.56 15.96
C ASN A 91 -8.77 5.67 16.27
N HIS A 92 -9.17 5.80 17.54
CA HIS A 92 -9.97 6.92 18.02
C HIS A 92 -9.19 7.65 19.09
N ASP A 93 -8.89 8.92 18.84
CA ASP A 93 -8.29 9.81 19.83
C ASP A 93 -9.39 10.41 20.70
N GLU A 94 -9.42 10.04 21.99
CA GLU A 94 -10.42 10.54 22.93
C GLU A 94 -10.32 12.05 23.17
N ALA A 95 -9.12 12.63 23.06
CA ALA A 95 -8.90 14.05 23.31
C ALA A 95 -9.45 14.91 22.17
N THR A 96 -9.15 14.54 20.93
CA THR A 96 -9.60 15.30 19.74
C THR A 96 -10.93 14.81 19.18
N ARG A 97 -11.43 13.65 19.62
CA ARG A 97 -12.62 12.95 19.07
C ARG A 97 -12.52 12.69 17.57
N ARG A 98 -11.30 12.55 17.07
CA ARG A 98 -11.02 12.24 15.66
C ARG A 98 -10.56 10.81 15.50
N TYR A 99 -10.73 10.30 14.29
CA TYR A 99 -10.32 8.98 13.87
C TYR A 99 -9.12 9.08 12.95
N SER A 100 -8.21 8.11 13.02
CA SER A 100 -7.11 7.93 12.07
C SER A 100 -7.01 6.47 11.64
N LEU A 101 -6.35 6.17 10.53
CA LEU A 101 -6.14 4.79 10.10
C LEU A 101 -5.25 4.05 11.11
N ALA A 102 -5.68 2.85 11.53
CA ALA A 102 -4.88 1.96 12.36
C ALA A 102 -4.08 0.97 11.48
N PRO A 103 -3.02 0.32 12.03
CA PRO A 103 -2.16 -0.56 11.25
C PRO A 103 -2.89 -1.70 10.53
N GLY A 104 -4.03 -2.19 11.03
CA GLY A 104 -4.83 -3.19 10.32
C GLY A 104 -5.24 -2.75 8.91
N SER A 105 -5.38 -1.44 8.67
CA SER A 105 -5.66 -0.86 7.34
C SER A 105 -4.48 -0.98 6.37
N LEU A 106 -3.25 -0.95 6.88
CA LEU A 106 -2.03 -1.20 6.09
C LEU A 106 -1.99 -2.65 5.61
N ALA A 107 -2.31 -3.61 6.50
CA ALA A 107 -2.33 -5.03 6.17
C ALA A 107 -3.31 -5.35 5.03
N LEU A 108 -4.47 -4.69 4.98
CA LEU A 108 -5.38 -4.80 3.84
C LEU A 108 -4.71 -4.35 2.55
N GLY A 109 -4.19 -3.12 2.50
CA GLY A 109 -3.76 -2.53 1.24
C GLY A 109 -2.46 -3.10 0.68
N TYR A 110 -1.55 -3.55 1.53
CA TYR A 110 -0.29 -4.13 1.08
C TYR A 110 -0.39 -5.61 0.72
N ALA A 111 -1.43 -6.33 1.16
CA ALA A 111 -1.74 -7.64 0.60
C ALA A 111 -2.02 -7.55 -0.91
N ALA A 112 -2.59 -6.44 -1.41
CA ALA A 112 -2.84 -6.26 -2.85
C ALA A 112 -1.57 -6.00 -3.67
N ILE A 113 -0.47 -5.63 -3.00
CA ILE A 113 0.87 -5.53 -3.57
C ILE A 113 1.50 -6.92 -3.65
N SER A 114 0.68 -7.98 -3.78
CA SER A 114 1.14 -9.32 -4.13
C SER A 114 1.89 -9.38 -5.46
N ASP A 115 1.79 -8.32 -6.29
CA ASP A 115 2.72 -8.04 -7.39
C ASP A 115 4.05 -7.40 -6.90
N ALA A 116 4.49 -7.76 -5.68
CA ALA A 116 5.64 -7.20 -4.96
C ALA A 116 6.94 -7.26 -5.77
N ASP A 117 7.05 -8.17 -6.74
CA ASP A 117 8.22 -8.29 -7.58
C ASP A 117 8.46 -7.03 -8.41
N ILE A 118 7.43 -6.48 -9.08
CA ILE A 118 7.66 -5.31 -9.93
C ILE A 118 7.94 -4.08 -9.10
N GLN A 119 7.20 -3.84 -8.01
CA GLN A 119 7.47 -2.67 -7.18
C GLN A 119 8.83 -2.78 -6.51
N ARG A 120 9.20 -3.93 -5.93
CA ARG A 120 10.51 -4.11 -5.27
C ARG A 120 11.68 -3.96 -6.24
N VAL A 121 11.58 -4.58 -7.42
CA VAL A 121 12.62 -4.47 -8.45
C VAL A 121 12.66 -3.05 -9.02
N ALA A 122 11.50 -2.44 -9.26
CA ALA A 122 11.40 -1.11 -9.83
C ALA A 122 11.84 -0.02 -8.86
N SER A 123 11.54 -0.08 -7.56
CA SER A 123 11.87 1.00 -6.62
C SER A 123 13.35 1.38 -6.63
N ALA A 124 14.26 0.39 -6.66
CA ALA A 124 15.70 0.65 -6.68
C ALA A 124 16.15 1.29 -7.99
N GLU A 125 15.73 0.74 -9.13
CA GLU A 125 16.09 1.25 -10.47
C GLU A 125 15.42 2.60 -10.78
N MET A 126 14.16 2.76 -10.39
CA MET A 126 13.41 4.02 -10.48
C MET A 126 14.09 5.12 -9.69
N ARG A 127 14.57 4.84 -8.47
CA ARG A 127 15.29 5.81 -7.66
C ARG A 127 16.61 6.20 -8.30
N LYS A 128 17.38 5.23 -8.80
CA LYS A 128 18.62 5.50 -9.53
C LYS A 128 18.36 6.38 -10.75
N PHE A 129 17.36 6.03 -11.55
CA PHE A 129 16.94 6.81 -12.71
C PHE A 129 16.51 8.23 -12.31
N ALA A 130 15.70 8.36 -11.26
CA ALA A 130 15.23 9.64 -10.76
C ALA A 130 16.41 10.56 -10.44
N GLU A 131 17.39 10.07 -9.67
CA GLU A 131 18.59 10.84 -9.32
C GLU A 131 19.45 11.19 -10.53
N GLU A 132 19.71 10.25 -11.43
CA GLU A 132 20.52 10.49 -12.64
C GLU A 132 19.87 11.46 -13.64
N THR A 133 18.56 11.68 -13.54
CA THR A 133 17.82 12.52 -14.48
C THR A 133 17.23 13.77 -13.80
N HIS A 134 17.40 13.90 -12.48
CA HIS A 134 16.79 14.95 -11.67
C HIS A 134 15.26 15.04 -11.83
N THR A 135 14.59 13.88 -11.87
CA THR A 135 13.16 13.77 -12.18
C THR A 135 12.33 13.14 -11.05
N LEU A 136 11.02 13.14 -11.25
CA LEU A 136 10.07 12.31 -10.50
C LEU A 136 9.64 11.13 -11.37
N VAL A 137 9.92 9.92 -10.93
CA VAL A 137 9.56 8.67 -11.61
C VAL A 137 8.39 8.01 -10.88
N LEU A 138 7.36 7.63 -11.64
CA LEU A 138 6.11 7.07 -11.16
C LEU A 138 5.89 5.70 -11.79
N LEU A 139 5.50 4.73 -10.99
CA LEU A 139 4.97 3.45 -11.46
C LEU A 139 3.47 3.45 -11.22
N GLY A 140 2.67 3.10 -12.21
CA GLY A 140 1.22 3.05 -12.07
C GLY A 140 0.57 1.84 -12.73
N ALA A 141 -0.55 1.41 -12.17
CA ALA A 141 -1.35 0.32 -12.69
C ALA A 141 -2.79 0.75 -12.93
N ARG A 142 -3.48 0.06 -13.84
CA ARG A 142 -4.88 0.35 -14.12
C ARG A 142 -5.77 0.02 -12.92
N ASP A 143 -6.52 1.01 -12.45
CA ASP A 143 -7.70 0.81 -11.62
C ASP A 143 -8.94 1.34 -12.36
N ARG A 144 -9.70 0.45 -13.00
CA ARG A 144 -10.93 0.83 -13.73
C ARG A 144 -10.66 1.89 -14.81
N LEU A 145 -11.11 3.13 -14.60
CA LEU A 145 -10.98 4.28 -15.50
C LEU A 145 -9.86 5.25 -15.04
N GLU A 146 -9.07 4.81 -14.08
CA GLU A 146 -7.97 5.55 -13.46
C GLU A 146 -6.69 4.71 -13.54
N VAL A 147 -5.57 5.39 -13.38
CA VAL A 147 -4.27 4.77 -13.10
C VAL A 147 -3.95 5.12 -11.66
N ILE A 148 -3.73 4.10 -10.83
CA ILE A 148 -3.25 4.28 -9.46
C ILE A 148 -1.73 4.29 -9.47
N VAL A 149 -1.13 5.27 -8.82
CA VAL A 149 0.33 5.34 -8.64
C VAL A 149 0.71 4.30 -7.59
N LEU A 150 1.46 3.28 -7.97
CA LEU A 150 1.94 2.23 -7.08
C LEU A 150 3.21 2.66 -6.34
N ASP A 151 4.12 3.36 -7.02
CA ASP A 151 5.38 3.85 -6.46
C ASP A 151 5.74 5.21 -7.07
N ALA A 152 6.43 6.04 -6.29
CA ALA A 152 6.91 7.36 -6.68
C ALA A 152 8.31 7.60 -6.10
N GLN A 153 9.30 7.76 -6.97
CA GLN A 153 10.69 8.03 -6.62
C GLN A 153 11.09 9.40 -7.12
N ARG A 154 11.53 10.27 -6.20
CA ARG A 154 11.90 11.66 -6.47
C ARG A 154 13.40 11.83 -6.27
N SER A 155 14.06 12.54 -7.19
CA SER A 155 15.43 13.00 -6.99
C SER A 155 15.55 14.00 -5.83
N SER A 156 16.65 13.95 -5.09
CA SER A 156 17.01 14.97 -4.11
C SER A 156 17.17 16.37 -4.71
N GLU A 157 17.42 16.48 -6.01
CA GLU A 157 17.65 17.74 -6.73
C GLU A 157 16.45 18.15 -7.61
N ALA A 158 15.30 17.48 -7.49
CA ALA A 158 14.11 17.84 -8.26
C ALA A 158 13.48 19.15 -7.73
N ILE A 159 13.69 20.26 -8.45
CA ILE A 159 13.18 21.59 -8.09
C ILE A 159 11.83 21.87 -8.77
N PHE A 160 10.78 21.13 -8.38
CA PHE A 160 9.39 21.45 -8.73
C PHE A 160 8.38 20.89 -7.71
N ASP A 161 7.32 21.67 -7.40
CA ASP A 161 6.33 21.35 -6.36
C ASP A 161 5.13 20.55 -6.92
N LEU A 162 5.43 19.48 -7.67
CA LEU A 162 4.39 18.55 -8.10
C LEU A 162 4.24 17.45 -7.06
N GLN A 163 3.14 17.45 -6.29
CA GLN A 163 2.84 16.41 -5.32
C GLN A 163 2.20 15.21 -6.01
N LEU A 164 3.03 14.37 -6.65
CA LEU A 164 2.65 13.02 -7.07
C LEU A 164 3.38 11.99 -6.19
N THR A 165 2.62 11.20 -5.45
CA THR A 165 2.99 10.16 -4.49
C THR A 165 2.21 8.89 -4.85
N ALA A 166 2.62 7.75 -4.30
CA ALA A 166 1.86 6.52 -4.46
C ALA A 166 0.43 6.65 -3.88
N GLY A 167 -0.45 5.70 -4.15
CA GLY A 167 -1.86 5.72 -3.74
C GLY A 167 -2.77 6.69 -4.51
N MET A 168 -2.21 7.78 -5.05
CA MET A 168 -2.97 8.73 -5.86
C MET A 168 -3.47 8.13 -7.17
N ARG A 169 -4.57 8.71 -7.66
CA ARG A 169 -5.27 8.26 -8.85
C ARG A 169 -5.26 9.36 -9.89
N VAL A 170 -4.84 9.00 -11.09
CA VAL A 170 -4.92 9.89 -12.26
C VAL A 170 -5.91 9.32 -13.26
N GLN A 171 -6.78 10.14 -13.82
CA GLN A 171 -7.80 9.66 -14.73
C GLN A 171 -7.18 9.22 -16.06
N ILE A 172 -7.64 8.09 -16.62
CA ILE A 172 -7.16 7.61 -17.92
C ILE A 172 -7.41 8.63 -19.02
N ALA A 173 -8.51 9.38 -18.90
CA ALA A 173 -8.93 10.37 -19.88
C ALA A 173 -7.94 11.54 -20.05
N TYR A 174 -7.21 11.91 -19.00
CA TYR A 174 -6.45 13.17 -18.94
C TYR A 174 -4.97 12.98 -18.57
N SER A 175 -4.48 11.74 -18.53
CA SER A 175 -3.11 11.45 -18.10
C SER A 175 -2.32 10.73 -19.18
N LEU A 176 -1.04 11.11 -19.29
CA LEU A 176 -0.10 10.43 -20.17
C LEU A 176 0.05 8.94 -19.79
N MET A 177 0.01 8.64 -18.49
CA MET A 177 -0.01 7.26 -17.99
C MET A 177 -1.22 6.48 -18.51
N GLY A 178 -2.40 7.09 -18.47
CA GLY A 178 -3.64 6.52 -18.98
C GLY A 178 -3.60 6.24 -20.48
N TRP A 179 -3.13 7.18 -21.29
CA TRP A 179 -3.06 6.99 -22.73
C TRP A 179 -2.01 5.95 -23.12
N THR A 180 -0.88 5.92 -22.40
CA THR A 180 0.16 4.90 -22.59
C THR A 180 -0.34 3.50 -22.26
N LEU A 181 -1.09 3.37 -21.17
CA LEU A 181 -1.77 2.13 -20.81
C LEU A 181 -2.76 1.69 -21.92
N MET A 182 -3.58 2.62 -22.42
CA MET A 182 -4.54 2.34 -23.49
C MET A 182 -3.88 1.86 -24.78
N ALA A 183 -2.62 2.20 -25.04
CA ALA A 183 -1.89 1.77 -26.22
C ALA A 183 -1.63 0.26 -26.24
N VAL A 184 -1.46 -0.35 -25.07
CA VAL A 184 -1.04 -1.75 -24.90
C VAL A 184 -2.16 -2.70 -24.41
N LEU A 185 -3.30 -2.17 -23.99
CA LEU A 185 -4.44 -3.00 -23.58
C LEU A 185 -5.01 -3.82 -24.75
N PRO A 186 -5.54 -5.03 -24.49
CA PRO A 186 -6.30 -5.79 -25.48
C PRO A 186 -7.43 -4.96 -26.10
N GLU A 187 -7.71 -5.17 -27.39
CA GLU A 187 -8.64 -4.34 -28.15
C GLU A 187 -10.04 -4.27 -27.51
N ALA A 188 -10.58 -5.39 -27.06
CA ALA A 188 -11.88 -5.45 -26.39
C ALA A 188 -11.92 -4.60 -25.10
N GLU A 189 -10.84 -4.64 -24.30
CA GLU A 189 -10.73 -3.88 -23.07
C GLU A 189 -10.56 -2.38 -23.35
N ARG A 190 -9.71 -2.04 -24.33
CA ARG A 190 -9.52 -0.67 -24.81
C ARG A 190 -10.82 -0.05 -25.32
N ALA A 191 -11.57 -0.77 -26.15
CA ALA A 191 -12.86 -0.32 -26.68
C ALA A 191 -13.93 -0.16 -25.57
N TYR A 192 -13.90 -1.02 -24.55
CA TYR A 192 -14.76 -0.88 -23.37
C TYR A 192 -14.43 0.41 -22.60
N LEU A 193 -13.15 0.65 -22.31
CA LEU A 193 -12.71 1.84 -21.57
C LEU A 193 -12.99 3.12 -22.35
N HIS A 194 -12.71 3.14 -23.65
CA HIS A 194 -12.99 4.28 -24.53
C HIS A 194 -14.47 4.69 -24.48
N ARG A 195 -15.41 3.74 -24.60
CA ARG A 195 -16.86 4.00 -24.46
C ARG A 195 -17.27 4.50 -23.08
N LYS A 196 -16.54 4.15 -22.03
CA LYS A 196 -16.80 4.62 -20.66
C LYS A 196 -16.23 6.02 -20.43
N VAL A 197 -15.06 6.33 -20.99
CA VAL A 197 -14.46 7.67 -20.97
C VAL A 197 -15.31 8.65 -21.76
N GLU A 198 -15.71 8.29 -22.98
CA GLU A 198 -16.59 9.10 -23.84
C GLU A 198 -17.87 9.53 -23.11
N ARG A 199 -18.56 8.57 -22.48
CA ARG A 199 -19.77 8.84 -21.70
C ARG A 199 -19.55 9.79 -20.52
N ARG A 200 -18.36 9.79 -19.90
CA ARG A 200 -18.03 10.69 -18.77
C ARG A 200 -17.53 12.06 -19.22
N ALA A 201 -16.74 12.10 -20.30
CA ALA A 201 -16.16 13.33 -20.80
C ALA A 201 -17.20 14.24 -21.46
N GLY A 202 -18.28 13.67 -22.01
CA GLY A 202 -19.35 14.43 -22.64
C GLY A 202 -18.80 15.35 -23.74
N GLN A 203 -19.01 16.66 -23.60
CA GLN A 203 -18.54 17.64 -24.58
C GLN A 203 -17.01 17.75 -24.71
N LEU A 204 -16.26 17.37 -23.67
CA LEU A 204 -14.79 17.38 -23.69
C LEU A 204 -14.22 16.18 -24.45
N TRP A 205 -15.06 15.25 -24.91
CA TRP A 205 -14.61 13.99 -25.49
C TRP A 205 -13.79 14.17 -26.77
N ALA A 206 -14.22 15.00 -27.71
CA ALA A 206 -13.53 15.17 -28.99
C ALA A 206 -12.04 15.57 -28.83
N PRO A 207 -11.68 16.62 -28.06
CA PRO A 207 -10.28 16.98 -27.88
C PRO A 207 -9.48 15.95 -27.06
N ILE A 208 -10.12 15.27 -26.09
CA ILE A 208 -9.48 14.17 -25.34
C ILE A 208 -9.15 13.01 -26.27
N ARG A 209 -10.12 12.61 -27.09
CA ARG A 209 -9.99 11.48 -28.02
C ARG A 209 -8.84 11.71 -29.00
N GLN A 210 -8.77 12.90 -29.59
CA GLN A 210 -7.72 13.24 -30.52
C GLN A 210 -6.32 13.05 -29.88
N ARG A 211 -6.10 13.68 -28.72
CA ARG A 211 -4.82 13.57 -27.99
C ARG A 211 -4.53 12.15 -27.55
N MET A 212 -5.53 11.44 -27.05
CA MET A 212 -5.38 10.05 -26.63
C MET A 212 -4.93 9.17 -27.80
N LEU A 213 -5.53 9.32 -28.98
CA LEU A 213 -5.14 8.56 -30.17
C LEU A 213 -3.72 8.90 -30.63
N GLU A 214 -3.37 10.19 -30.69
CA GLU A 214 -2.02 10.64 -31.02
C GLU A 214 -0.96 10.01 -30.09
N LYS A 215 -1.24 9.90 -28.78
CA LYS A 215 -0.32 9.30 -27.82
C LYS A 215 -0.32 7.77 -27.84
N ILE A 216 -1.45 7.15 -28.18
CA ILE A 216 -1.50 5.70 -28.42
C ILE A 216 -0.60 5.33 -29.60
N ASP A 217 -0.64 6.10 -30.68
CA ASP A 217 0.19 5.86 -31.86
C ASP A 217 1.66 6.13 -31.56
N GLN A 218 1.97 7.19 -30.80
CA GLN A 218 3.34 7.46 -30.34
C GLN A 218 3.96 6.28 -29.56
N VAL A 219 3.18 5.63 -28.69
CA VAL A 219 3.65 4.44 -27.93
C VAL A 219 3.84 3.23 -28.83
N ARG A 220 2.97 3.04 -29.83
CA ARG A 220 3.10 1.93 -30.79
C ARG A 220 4.36 2.07 -31.64
N ASP A 221 4.68 3.30 -32.06
CA ASP A 221 5.79 3.56 -32.96
C ASP A 221 7.14 3.66 -32.23
N LEU A 222 7.15 4.28 -31.04
CA LEU A 222 8.40 4.62 -30.32
C LEU A 222 8.60 3.81 -29.04
N GLY A 223 7.57 3.13 -28.54
CA GLY A 223 7.59 2.45 -27.24
C GLY A 223 7.37 3.37 -26.03
N PHE A 224 7.14 4.66 -26.25
CA PHE A 224 6.83 5.65 -25.20
C PHE A 224 5.99 6.81 -25.76
N ALA A 225 5.27 7.52 -24.91
CA ALA A 225 4.60 8.77 -25.24
C ALA A 225 5.16 9.95 -24.45
N THR A 226 4.97 11.15 -24.98
CA THR A 226 5.39 12.40 -24.33
C THR A 226 4.24 13.40 -24.24
N LEU A 227 4.23 14.21 -23.18
CA LEU A 227 3.24 15.25 -22.92
C LEU A 227 3.93 16.50 -22.39
N HIS A 228 3.55 17.66 -22.93
CA HIS A 228 4.14 18.93 -22.52
C HIS A 228 3.07 19.95 -22.16
N GLY A 229 3.38 20.80 -21.18
CA GLY A 229 2.68 22.07 -20.97
C GLY A 229 1.19 21.93 -20.68
N HIS A 230 0.73 20.73 -20.33
CA HIS A 230 -0.69 20.44 -20.19
C HIS A 230 -1.22 20.86 -18.81
N TRP A 231 -0.33 20.98 -17.83
CA TRP A 231 -0.63 21.31 -16.44
C TRP A 231 0.02 22.64 -16.05
N GLU A 232 1.35 22.69 -16.21
CA GLU A 232 2.14 23.91 -16.14
C GLU A 232 3.04 23.97 -17.39
N PRO A 233 3.26 25.17 -17.99
CA PRO A 233 4.07 25.33 -19.20
C PRO A 233 5.49 24.75 -19.05
N GLU A 234 5.97 24.66 -17.82
CA GLU A 234 7.33 24.24 -17.45
C GLU A 234 7.42 22.75 -17.09
N ILE A 235 6.36 21.95 -17.28
CA ILE A 235 6.39 20.51 -16.98
C ILE A 235 6.38 19.69 -18.27
N ALA A 236 7.32 18.75 -18.37
CA ALA A 236 7.37 17.72 -19.39
C ALA A 236 7.15 16.34 -18.75
N GLY A 237 6.42 15.48 -19.45
CA GLY A 237 6.10 14.13 -19.02
C GLY A 237 6.43 13.12 -20.10
N VAL A 238 7.02 12.01 -19.71
CA VAL A 238 7.30 10.85 -20.57
C VAL A 238 6.67 9.63 -19.93
N ALA A 239 6.09 8.72 -20.69
CA ALA A 239 5.60 7.45 -20.17
C ALA A 239 5.85 6.27 -21.11
N ALA A 240 6.20 5.12 -20.55
CA ALA A 240 6.44 3.87 -21.24
C ALA A 240 5.66 2.73 -20.57
N PRO A 241 5.05 1.81 -21.33
CA PRO A 241 4.39 0.64 -20.76
C PRO A 241 5.41 -0.41 -20.31
N ILE A 242 5.03 -1.22 -19.33
CA ILE A 242 5.73 -2.43 -18.90
C ILE A 242 4.76 -3.60 -19.03
N LEU A 243 5.14 -4.57 -19.85
CA LEU A 243 4.35 -5.75 -20.19
C LEU A 243 4.89 -6.99 -19.48
N LEU A 244 4.09 -7.50 -18.55
CA LEU A 244 4.39 -8.72 -17.81
C LEU A 244 3.50 -9.86 -18.34
N PRO A 245 4.08 -11.02 -18.73
CA PRO A 245 3.30 -12.16 -19.21
C PRO A 245 2.24 -12.61 -18.19
N GLY A 246 0.99 -12.77 -18.65
CA GLY A 246 -0.13 -13.20 -17.80
C GLY A 246 -0.61 -12.17 -16.78
N ARG A 247 -0.06 -10.95 -16.78
CA ARG A 247 -0.45 -9.86 -15.88
C ARG A 247 -0.95 -8.64 -16.66
N PRO A 248 -1.81 -7.80 -16.08
CA PRO A 248 -2.18 -6.54 -16.71
C PRO A 248 -0.96 -5.62 -16.87
N PRO A 249 -0.95 -4.78 -17.90
CA PRO A 249 0.14 -3.84 -18.12
C PRO A 249 0.21 -2.81 -16.98
N VAL A 250 1.44 -2.46 -16.61
CA VAL A 250 1.73 -1.30 -15.77
C VAL A 250 2.43 -0.24 -16.60
N VAL A 251 2.49 0.99 -16.10
CA VAL A 251 3.07 2.13 -16.81
C VAL A 251 4.10 2.80 -15.94
N LEU A 252 5.27 3.02 -16.52
CA LEU A 252 6.31 3.85 -15.95
C LEU A 252 6.18 5.25 -16.54
N ALA A 253 6.17 6.27 -15.70
CA ALA A 253 6.18 7.66 -16.12
C ALA A 253 7.30 8.44 -15.44
N CYS A 254 7.80 9.45 -16.12
CA CYS A 254 8.81 10.36 -15.64
C CYS A 254 8.31 11.78 -15.87
N VAL A 255 8.41 12.61 -14.84
CA VAL A 255 8.05 14.03 -14.88
C VAL A 255 9.30 14.87 -14.59
N SER A 256 9.56 15.83 -15.46
CA SER A 256 10.70 16.75 -15.35
C SER A 256 10.27 18.20 -15.55
N ARG A 257 11.12 19.13 -15.11
CA ARG A 257 11.00 20.54 -15.46
C ARG A 257 11.56 20.76 -16.87
N ALA A 258 10.77 21.36 -17.75
CA ALA A 258 11.22 21.84 -19.04
C ALA A 258 12.10 23.09 -18.84
N GLY A 259 13.42 22.91 -18.87
CA GLY A 259 14.39 24.02 -18.90
C GLY A 259 14.55 24.65 -20.30
N ALA A 260 15.46 25.62 -20.43
CA ALA A 260 15.79 26.35 -21.67
C ALA A 260 16.48 25.51 -22.78
N GLN A 261 16.62 24.20 -22.62
CA GLN A 261 17.15 23.31 -23.65
C GLN A 261 16.09 22.99 -24.72
N SER A 262 16.54 22.60 -25.92
CA SER A 262 15.68 22.17 -27.03
C SER A 262 14.72 21.06 -26.57
N LYS A 263 13.46 21.46 -26.39
CA LYS A 263 12.30 20.70 -25.89
C LYS A 263 12.14 19.31 -26.52
N VAL A 264 12.50 19.16 -27.79
CA VAL A 264 12.40 17.90 -28.55
C VAL A 264 13.52 16.91 -28.21
N GLN A 265 14.70 17.41 -27.83
CA GLN A 265 15.90 16.60 -27.66
C GLN A 265 15.91 15.90 -26.29
N VAL A 266 15.57 16.64 -25.23
CA VAL A 266 15.42 16.12 -23.87
C VAL A 266 14.32 15.07 -23.79
N GLU A 267 13.21 15.26 -24.51
CA GLU A 267 12.12 14.29 -24.53
C GLU A 267 12.45 13.00 -25.27
N ARG A 268 13.19 13.08 -26.38
CA ARG A 268 13.59 11.88 -27.12
C ARG A 268 14.61 11.08 -26.33
N GLU A 269 15.55 11.75 -25.67
CA GLU A 269 16.55 11.12 -24.81
C GLU A 269 15.91 10.50 -23.55
N LEU A 270 15.12 11.27 -22.79
CA LEU A 270 14.41 10.75 -21.62
C LEU A 270 13.41 9.65 -22.00
N GLY A 271 12.72 9.80 -23.13
CA GLY A 271 11.85 8.79 -23.73
C GLY A 271 12.55 7.46 -23.96
N GLN A 272 13.67 7.50 -24.67
CA GLN A 272 14.47 6.31 -24.97
C GLN A 272 15.04 5.66 -23.69
N ARG A 273 15.56 6.47 -22.77
CA ARG A 273 16.08 5.99 -21.47
C ARG A 273 14.98 5.36 -20.63
N LEU A 274 13.79 5.97 -20.55
CA LEU A 274 12.66 5.44 -19.79
C LEU A 274 12.13 4.14 -20.40
N ALA A 275 12.03 4.06 -21.74
CA ALA A 275 11.65 2.84 -22.44
C ALA A 275 12.69 1.73 -22.26
N ALA A 276 13.98 2.05 -22.20
CA ALA A 276 15.03 1.09 -21.88
C ALA A 276 14.90 0.57 -20.44
N LEU A 277 14.65 1.46 -19.47
CA LEU A 277 14.37 1.07 -18.08
C LEU A 277 13.14 0.16 -17.99
N ALA A 278 12.04 0.49 -18.68
CA ALA A 278 10.85 -0.35 -18.73
C ALA A 278 11.17 -1.78 -19.21
N ARG A 279 11.95 -1.93 -20.30
CA ARG A 279 12.39 -3.24 -20.80
C ARG A 279 13.29 -3.99 -19.80
N THR A 280 14.19 -3.30 -19.11
CA THR A 280 15.02 -3.90 -18.06
C THR A 280 14.15 -4.44 -16.93
N LEU A 281 13.15 -3.69 -16.50
CA LEU A 281 12.20 -4.11 -15.46
C LEU A 281 11.35 -5.31 -15.92
N GLU A 282 10.90 -5.34 -17.17
CA GLU A 282 10.21 -6.51 -17.76
C GLU A 282 11.09 -7.76 -17.68
N ALA A 283 12.36 -7.65 -18.07
CA ALA A 283 13.30 -8.78 -18.07
C ALA A 283 13.55 -9.30 -16.65
N ALA A 284 13.79 -8.40 -15.69
CA ALA A 284 14.03 -8.75 -14.29
C ALA A 284 12.82 -9.47 -13.66
N CYS A 285 11.60 -9.03 -13.97
CA CYS A 285 10.38 -9.68 -13.49
C CYS A 285 10.18 -11.08 -14.10
N ARG A 286 10.54 -11.29 -15.38
CA ARG A 286 10.50 -12.62 -16.01
C ARG A 286 11.46 -13.60 -15.33
N THR A 287 12.67 -13.17 -14.99
CA THR A 287 13.65 -14.01 -14.27
C THR A 287 13.20 -14.37 -12.85
N ALA A 288 12.57 -13.43 -12.12
CA ALA A 288 12.04 -13.67 -10.78
C ALA A 288 10.87 -14.67 -10.77
N THR A 289 10.09 -14.75 -11.86
CA THR A 289 8.95 -15.66 -11.99
C THR A 289 9.38 -17.12 -12.20
N ASN A 290 10.54 -17.38 -12.81
CA ASN A 290 11.02 -18.74 -13.13
C ASN A 290 11.74 -19.46 -11.97
N SER A 291 12.36 -18.73 -11.04
CA SER A 291 12.95 -19.29 -9.82
C SER A 291 11.92 -19.59 -8.71
N ASN A 292 10.64 -19.39 -9.02
CA ASN A 292 9.53 -19.31 -8.06
C ASN A 292 8.83 -20.64 -7.73
N ARG A 293 9.47 -21.79 -8.01
CA ARG A 293 8.91 -23.13 -7.69
C ARG A 293 9.53 -23.81 -6.46
N GLY A 294 10.46 -23.16 -5.77
CA GLY A 294 11.14 -23.73 -4.60
C GLY A 294 10.73 -23.07 -3.29
N GLU A 295 10.03 -23.84 -2.45
CA GLU A 295 9.78 -23.65 -1.01
C GLU A 295 8.69 -22.66 -0.56
N MET A 296 7.54 -23.24 -0.20
CA MET A 296 6.46 -22.63 0.58
C MET A 296 6.86 -22.49 2.07
N PRO A 297 6.67 -21.33 2.71
CA PRO A 297 6.56 -21.27 4.17
C PRO A 297 5.27 -21.96 4.65
N PRO A 298 5.22 -22.48 5.89
CA PRO A 298 4.10 -23.25 6.40
C PRO A 298 2.77 -22.47 6.39
N GLU A 299 1.67 -23.21 6.21
CA GLU A 299 0.31 -22.66 6.20
C GLU A 299 -0.04 -21.97 7.52
N HIS A 300 -0.68 -20.80 7.43
CA HIS A 300 -1.06 -19.97 8.56
C HIS A 300 -2.48 -19.43 8.35
N PRO A 301 -3.50 -20.05 8.93
CA PRO A 301 -4.84 -19.45 8.97
C PRO A 301 -4.85 -18.24 9.90
N SER A 302 -5.47 -17.15 9.43
CA SER A 302 -5.72 -15.92 10.20
C SER A 302 -6.85 -16.15 11.21
N LEU A 303 -6.53 -16.42 12.48
CA LEU A 303 -7.53 -16.46 13.55
C LEU A 303 -7.73 -15.07 14.16
N HIS A 304 -8.97 -14.79 14.54
CA HIS A 304 -9.41 -13.55 15.16
C HIS A 304 -9.11 -13.59 16.66
N LEU A 305 -8.33 -12.62 17.15
CA LEU A 305 -8.36 -12.29 18.57
C LEU A 305 -9.44 -11.21 18.76
N GLU A 306 -10.50 -11.52 19.49
CA GLU A 306 -11.44 -10.50 19.96
C GLU A 306 -10.69 -9.54 20.89
N ALA A 307 -10.62 -8.25 20.53
CA ALA A 307 -9.97 -7.23 21.34
C ALA A 307 -10.67 -7.12 22.71
N ALA A 308 -10.04 -7.68 23.75
CA ALA A 308 -10.58 -7.68 25.10
C ALA A 308 -10.32 -6.34 25.82
N THR A 309 -11.08 -5.28 25.50
CA THR A 309 -11.25 -4.13 26.41
C THR A 309 -12.60 -3.43 26.20
N ARG A 310 -13.42 -3.47 27.27
CA ARG A 310 -14.71 -2.77 27.50
C ARG A 310 -15.86 -3.21 26.56
N ARG A 311 -17.08 -3.33 27.14
CA ARG A 311 -18.33 -3.89 26.56
C ARG A 311 -18.33 -3.94 25.02
N PRO A 312 -18.59 -5.10 24.38
CA PRO A 312 -18.47 -5.21 22.93
C PRO A 312 -19.38 -4.17 22.28
N ALA A 313 -18.76 -3.18 21.63
CA ALA A 313 -19.48 -2.33 20.70
C ALA A 313 -20.13 -3.26 19.68
N GLN A 314 -21.40 -3.04 19.33
CA GLN A 314 -22.12 -3.88 18.38
C GLN A 314 -21.37 -3.90 17.04
N ILE A 315 -20.54 -4.92 16.83
CA ILE A 315 -19.72 -5.05 15.62
C ILE A 315 -20.66 -5.38 14.47
N THR A 316 -20.54 -4.63 13.38
CA THR A 316 -21.30 -4.92 12.17
C THR A 316 -20.72 -6.18 11.51
N MET A 317 -21.34 -7.34 11.76
CA MET A 317 -20.84 -8.67 11.33
C MET A 317 -20.52 -8.77 9.83
N THR A 318 -21.35 -8.20 8.96
CA THR A 318 -21.12 -8.23 7.51
C THR A 318 -19.86 -7.44 7.10
N LEU A 319 -19.55 -6.35 7.82
CA LEU A 319 -18.32 -5.59 7.59
C LEU A 319 -17.12 -6.40 8.05
N ASP A 320 -17.15 -6.92 9.28
CA ASP A 320 -16.09 -7.78 9.80
C ASP A 320 -15.77 -8.91 8.81
N ARG A 321 -16.76 -9.76 8.49
CA ARG A 321 -16.59 -10.87 7.55
C ARG A 321 -16.06 -10.47 6.17
N GLY A 322 -16.45 -9.31 5.64
CA GLY A 322 -15.90 -8.83 4.38
C GLY A 322 -14.43 -8.42 4.45
N LEU A 323 -14.00 -7.83 5.58
CA LEU A 323 -12.60 -7.52 5.84
C LEU A 323 -11.79 -8.80 6.10
N GLN A 324 -12.37 -9.83 6.73
CA GLN A 324 -11.76 -11.17 6.86
C GLN A 324 -11.45 -11.76 5.50
N LEU A 325 -12.42 -11.70 4.58
CA LEU A 325 -12.25 -12.22 3.23
C LEU A 325 -11.12 -11.50 2.49
N LEU A 326 -10.99 -10.17 2.63
CA LEU A 326 -9.86 -9.43 2.04
C LEU A 326 -8.52 -9.84 2.65
N ARG A 327 -8.46 -10.09 3.97
CA ARG A 327 -7.23 -10.55 4.64
C ARG A 327 -6.83 -11.99 4.29
N ALA A 328 -7.74 -12.82 3.77
CA ALA A 328 -7.41 -14.18 3.32
C ALA A 328 -6.55 -14.20 2.04
N PHE A 329 -6.37 -13.04 1.40
CA PHE A 329 -5.42 -12.87 0.32
C PHE A 329 -4.10 -12.33 0.88
N HIS A 330 -2.98 -12.95 0.48
CA HIS A 330 -1.62 -12.52 0.83
C HIS A 330 -0.72 -12.63 -0.41
N ALA A 331 0.44 -11.95 -0.36
CA ALA A 331 1.47 -11.95 -1.41
C ALA A 331 1.82 -13.35 -1.94
N GLU A 332 1.85 -14.33 -1.05
CA GLU A 332 2.27 -15.71 -1.36
C GLU A 332 1.09 -16.65 -1.63
N ARG A 333 -0.17 -16.18 -1.52
CA ARG A 333 -1.39 -17.00 -1.58
C ARG A 333 -2.45 -16.49 -2.55
N ALA A 334 -2.09 -15.56 -3.42
CA ALA A 334 -2.91 -15.18 -4.56
C ALA A 334 -2.46 -15.98 -5.80
N PRO A 335 -3.39 -16.41 -6.68
CA PRO A 335 -4.83 -16.12 -6.66
C PRO A 335 -5.66 -17.19 -5.90
N ARG A 336 -6.87 -16.85 -5.43
CA ARG A 336 -7.73 -17.73 -4.60
C ARG A 336 -9.09 -18.02 -5.24
N THR A 337 -9.63 -19.21 -5.01
CA THR A 337 -11.00 -19.58 -5.35
C THR A 337 -11.96 -19.29 -4.19
N ILE A 338 -13.26 -19.20 -4.47
CA ILE A 338 -14.29 -19.03 -3.42
C ILE A 338 -14.25 -20.19 -2.42
N ARG A 339 -13.96 -21.42 -2.87
CA ARG A 339 -13.88 -22.60 -1.99
C ARG A 339 -12.73 -22.51 -0.98
N GLU A 340 -11.57 -22.02 -1.42
CA GLU A 340 -10.43 -21.81 -0.52
C GLU A 340 -10.73 -20.73 0.51
N LEU A 341 -11.40 -19.65 0.10
CA LEU A 341 -11.84 -18.59 1.00
C LEU A 341 -12.87 -19.11 2.03
N GLU A 342 -13.79 -20.00 1.64
CA GLU A 342 -14.72 -20.67 2.56
C GLU A 342 -13.99 -21.45 3.65
N CYS A 343 -13.04 -22.32 3.25
CA CYS A 343 -12.25 -23.13 4.16
C CYS A 343 -11.42 -22.27 5.14
N GLU A 344 -10.79 -21.20 4.64
CA GLU A 344 -9.90 -20.36 5.45
C GLU A 344 -10.66 -19.44 6.41
N THR A 345 -11.80 -18.89 5.98
CA THR A 345 -12.57 -17.93 6.78
C THR A 345 -13.65 -18.59 7.66
N GLY A 346 -13.91 -19.89 7.46
CA GLY A 346 -15.00 -20.62 8.11
C GLY A 346 -16.39 -20.10 7.74
N MET A 347 -16.51 -19.43 6.60
CA MET A 347 -17.76 -18.84 6.12
C MET A 347 -18.58 -19.82 5.29
N SER A 348 -19.91 -19.66 5.28
CA SER A 348 -20.75 -20.42 4.35
C SER A 348 -20.50 -19.98 2.90
N ARG A 349 -20.65 -20.94 1.97
CA ARG A 349 -20.52 -20.70 0.53
C ARG A 349 -21.37 -19.54 0.01
N SER A 350 -22.60 -19.42 0.49
CA SER A 350 -23.50 -18.33 0.10
C SER A 350 -23.01 -16.97 0.62
N ALA A 351 -22.47 -16.91 1.84
CA ALA A 351 -21.92 -15.67 2.40
C ALA A 351 -20.63 -15.26 1.67
N ALA A 352 -19.69 -16.20 1.47
CA ALA A 352 -18.44 -15.96 0.77
C ALA A 352 -18.69 -15.47 -0.68
N ALA A 353 -19.62 -16.10 -1.40
CA ALA A 353 -19.98 -15.71 -2.76
C ALA A 353 -20.56 -14.28 -2.83
N ARG A 354 -21.46 -13.92 -1.90
CA ARG A 354 -22.05 -12.56 -1.87
C ARG A 354 -21.05 -11.48 -1.48
N LEU A 355 -20.18 -11.75 -0.50
CA LEU A 355 -19.11 -10.83 -0.12
C LEU A 355 -18.12 -10.64 -1.27
N THR A 356 -17.70 -11.74 -1.90
CA THR A 356 -16.84 -11.70 -3.09
C THR A 356 -17.47 -10.88 -4.21
N SER A 357 -18.75 -11.12 -4.53
CA SER A 357 -19.46 -10.35 -5.55
C SER A 357 -19.51 -8.86 -5.21
N THR A 358 -19.73 -8.53 -3.94
CA THR A 358 -19.70 -7.14 -3.45
C THR A 358 -18.31 -6.53 -3.63
N LEU A 359 -17.26 -7.23 -3.22
CA LEU A 359 -15.88 -6.74 -3.30
C LEU A 359 -15.38 -6.61 -4.75
N VAL A 360 -15.80 -7.50 -5.66
CA VAL A 360 -15.57 -7.36 -7.10
C VAL A 360 -16.27 -6.13 -7.64
N HIS A 361 -17.54 -5.93 -7.29
CA HIS A 361 -18.29 -4.75 -7.70
C HIS A 361 -17.70 -3.45 -7.13
N LEU A 362 -17.16 -3.47 -5.91
CA LEU A 362 -16.50 -2.33 -5.27
C LEU A 362 -15.06 -2.09 -5.75
N GLY A 363 -14.44 -3.06 -6.41
CA GLY A 363 -13.08 -2.94 -6.97
C GLY A 363 -11.97 -3.29 -5.99
N PHE A 364 -12.31 -4.04 -4.94
CA PHE A 364 -11.35 -4.60 -3.98
C PHE A 364 -10.90 -6.01 -4.38
N LEU A 365 -11.68 -6.71 -5.20
CA LEU A 365 -11.30 -7.97 -5.83
C LEU A 365 -11.48 -7.88 -7.35
N ARG A 366 -10.77 -8.73 -8.09
CA ARG A 366 -11.00 -8.99 -9.52
C ARG A 366 -11.02 -10.49 -9.81
N ARG A 367 -11.70 -10.88 -10.88
CA ARG A 367 -11.66 -12.26 -11.40
C ARG A 367 -10.60 -12.35 -12.49
N ILE A 368 -9.82 -13.42 -12.47
CA ILE A 368 -8.88 -13.71 -13.56
C ILE A 368 -9.68 -14.22 -14.77
N ALA A 369 -9.42 -13.66 -15.94
CA ALA A 369 -10.12 -14.07 -17.17
C ALA A 369 -9.89 -15.56 -17.47
N GLY A 370 -10.97 -16.29 -17.77
CA GLY A 370 -10.91 -17.72 -18.06
C GLY A 370 -10.61 -18.62 -16.85
N SER A 371 -10.61 -18.10 -15.63
CA SER A 371 -10.24 -18.83 -14.42
C SER A 371 -11.23 -18.59 -13.27
N PRO A 372 -11.48 -19.59 -12.40
CA PRO A 372 -12.34 -19.41 -11.21
C PRO A 372 -11.66 -18.59 -10.11
N HIS A 373 -10.38 -18.24 -10.29
CA HIS A 373 -9.58 -17.58 -9.28
C HIS A 373 -9.83 -16.06 -9.22
N LEU A 374 -9.66 -15.53 -8.02
CA LEU A 374 -9.82 -14.15 -7.63
C LEU A 374 -8.47 -13.62 -7.17
N GLU A 375 -8.28 -12.32 -7.36
CA GLU A 375 -7.12 -11.58 -6.88
C GLU A 375 -7.58 -10.29 -6.20
N LEU A 376 -6.74 -9.77 -5.31
CA LEU A 376 -6.93 -8.42 -4.81
C LEU A 376 -6.79 -7.43 -5.96
N ALA A 377 -7.66 -6.42 -5.94
CA ALA A 377 -7.61 -5.31 -6.87
C ALA A 377 -7.05 -4.05 -6.18
N SER A 378 -6.76 -3.05 -6.99
CA SER A 378 -6.19 -1.75 -6.61
C SER A 378 -6.97 -0.98 -5.55
N GLY A 379 -8.27 -1.25 -5.38
CA GLY A 379 -9.08 -0.59 -4.34
C GLY A 379 -8.55 -0.83 -2.92
N VAL A 380 -7.94 -1.98 -2.67
CA VAL A 380 -7.37 -2.29 -1.35
C VAL A 380 -6.10 -1.47 -1.12
N PHE A 381 -5.26 -1.31 -2.15
CA PHE A 381 -4.00 -0.57 -2.09
C PHE A 381 -4.20 0.88 -1.64
N THR A 382 -5.26 1.55 -2.07
CA THR A 382 -5.57 2.92 -1.63
C THR A 382 -5.66 3.05 -0.11
N ILE A 383 -6.29 2.09 0.57
CA ILE A 383 -6.43 2.10 2.04
C ILE A 383 -5.05 1.93 2.72
N GLY A 384 -4.24 0.99 2.24
CA GLY A 384 -2.91 0.76 2.82
C GLY A 384 -1.94 1.90 2.54
N HIS A 385 -2.02 2.51 1.36
CA HIS A 385 -1.19 3.66 1.02
C HIS A 385 -1.53 4.90 1.87
N ALA A 386 -2.82 5.20 2.04
CA ALA A 386 -3.26 6.30 2.89
C ALA A 386 -2.70 6.17 4.32
N PHE A 387 -2.60 4.94 4.86
CA PHE A 387 -1.93 4.72 6.14
C PHE A 387 -0.44 5.11 6.08
N VAL A 388 0.30 4.72 5.04
CA VAL A 388 1.73 5.05 4.91
C VAL A 388 1.98 6.57 4.81
N GLU A 389 1.16 7.29 4.06
CA GLU A 389 1.32 8.76 3.92
C GLU A 389 1.05 9.50 5.23
N THR A 390 0.00 9.08 5.92
CA THR A 390 -0.48 9.73 7.14
C THR A 390 0.36 9.35 8.35
N ASN A 391 1.03 8.19 8.32
CA ASN A 391 1.80 7.70 9.44
C ASN A 391 3.22 8.28 9.46
N ALA A 392 3.44 9.22 10.38
CA ALA A 392 4.75 9.82 10.64
C ALA A 392 5.84 8.79 10.98
N VAL A 393 5.48 7.64 11.55
CA VAL A 393 6.43 6.57 11.90
C VAL A 393 7.14 6.04 10.66
N THR A 394 6.40 5.74 9.59
CA THR A 394 6.99 5.18 8.37
C THR A 394 7.92 6.18 7.68
N ARG A 395 7.53 7.47 7.65
CA ARG A 395 8.34 8.54 7.05
C ARG A 395 9.63 8.79 7.84
N LEU A 396 9.54 8.87 9.17
CA LEU A 396 10.66 9.23 10.03
C LEU A 396 11.60 8.06 10.33
N ALA A 397 11.09 6.83 10.38
CA ALA A 397 11.94 5.66 10.59
C ALA A 397 12.82 5.34 9.38
N GLY A 398 12.34 5.67 8.17
CA GLY A 398 12.97 5.32 6.90
C GLY A 398 14.49 5.59 6.82
N PRO A 399 14.97 6.81 7.10
CA PRO A 399 16.40 7.13 7.06
C PRO A 399 17.25 6.34 8.07
N VAL A 400 16.74 6.14 9.29
CA VAL A 400 17.46 5.39 10.34
C VAL A 400 17.57 3.92 9.95
N LEU A 401 16.46 3.33 9.49
CA LEU A 401 16.43 1.92 9.06
C LEU A 401 17.35 1.69 7.86
N GLN A 402 17.38 2.62 6.90
CA GLN A 402 18.21 2.48 5.70
C GLN A 402 19.71 2.51 6.05
N ARG A 403 20.14 3.46 6.89
CA ARG A 403 21.54 3.52 7.37
C ARG A 403 21.95 2.23 8.06
N LEU A 404 21.08 1.68 8.92
CA LEU A 404 21.36 0.42 9.61
C LEU A 404 21.45 -0.75 8.63
N ALA A 405 20.52 -0.84 7.68
CA ALA A 405 20.48 -1.88 6.65
C ALA A 405 21.77 -1.88 5.81
N ASP A 406 22.18 -0.72 5.30
CA ASP A 406 23.37 -0.58 4.47
C ASP A 406 24.66 -0.88 5.23
N ARG A 407 24.74 -0.44 6.49
CA ARG A 407 25.91 -0.67 7.34
C ARG A 407 26.11 -2.14 7.68
N LEU A 408 25.03 -2.85 7.99
CA LEU A 408 25.10 -4.24 8.43
C LEU A 408 24.98 -5.25 7.28
N GLY A 409 24.56 -4.79 6.09
CA GLY A 409 24.23 -5.67 4.97
C GLY A 409 23.10 -6.62 5.34
N VAL A 410 22.03 -6.13 5.97
CA VAL A 410 20.86 -6.90 6.45
C VAL A 410 19.55 -6.22 6.02
N CYS A 411 18.43 -6.95 6.11
CA CYS A 411 17.10 -6.35 6.12
C CYS A 411 16.81 -5.79 7.52
N VAL A 412 16.15 -4.64 7.60
CA VAL A 412 15.75 -3.98 8.84
C VAL A 412 14.27 -3.69 8.78
N ALA A 413 13.53 -4.15 9.78
CA ALA A 413 12.08 -3.99 9.86
C ALA A 413 11.66 -3.41 11.21
N LEU A 414 10.69 -2.52 11.16
CA LEU A 414 9.93 -2.03 12.30
C LEU A 414 8.50 -2.55 12.18
N ALA A 415 8.00 -3.19 13.22
CA ALA A 415 6.71 -3.85 13.20
C ALA A 415 5.82 -3.53 14.41
N VAL A 416 4.53 -3.66 14.19
CA VAL A 416 3.45 -3.57 15.18
C VAL A 416 2.68 -4.89 15.21
N PRO A 417 2.01 -5.22 16.32
CA PRO A 417 1.13 -6.38 16.35
C PRO A 417 -0.05 -6.19 15.40
N ASP A 418 -0.39 -7.24 14.66
CA ASP A 418 -1.68 -7.42 14.02
C ASP A 418 -2.18 -8.82 14.37
N ARG A 419 -3.03 -8.89 15.41
CA ARG A 419 -3.55 -10.15 15.97
C ARG A 419 -2.44 -11.06 16.50
N LEU A 420 -2.17 -12.19 15.82
CA LEU A 420 -1.15 -13.17 16.21
C LEU A 420 0.13 -13.04 15.36
N ASP A 421 0.17 -12.04 14.48
CA ASP A 421 1.26 -11.75 13.56
C ASP A 421 1.84 -10.35 13.84
N MET A 422 3.02 -10.09 13.33
CA MET A 422 3.69 -8.79 13.33
C MET A 422 3.59 -8.20 11.94
N LEU A 423 3.00 -7.01 11.84
CA LEU A 423 2.86 -6.24 10.62
C LEU A 423 4.03 -5.27 10.46
N TYR A 424 4.75 -5.39 9.35
CA TYR A 424 5.87 -4.49 9.05
C TYR A 424 5.34 -3.12 8.63
N VAL A 425 5.56 -2.09 9.45
CA VAL A 425 5.14 -0.71 9.15
C VAL A 425 6.25 0.13 8.55
N ALA A 426 7.50 -0.31 8.70
CA ALA A 426 8.64 0.20 7.93
C ALA A 426 9.62 -0.96 7.68
N HIS A 427 10.19 -0.99 6.48
CA HIS A 427 11.14 -2.02 6.06
C HIS A 427 12.19 -1.40 5.14
N ARG A 428 13.47 -1.71 5.35
CA ARG A 428 14.58 -1.34 4.47
C ARG A 428 15.49 -2.53 4.25
N THR A 429 16.08 -2.59 3.07
CA THR A 429 17.05 -3.62 2.71
C THR A 429 18.32 -2.95 2.22
N SER A 430 19.45 -3.59 2.49
CA SER A 430 20.69 -3.29 1.79
C SER A 430 20.59 -3.76 0.34
N SER A 431 21.27 -3.07 -0.57
CA SER A 431 21.47 -3.52 -1.97
C SER A 431 22.25 -4.83 -2.08
N ARG A 432 22.92 -5.26 -1.01
CA ARG A 432 23.71 -6.50 -0.95
C ARG A 432 22.87 -7.76 -0.68
N ILE A 433 21.57 -7.61 -0.41
CA ILE A 433 20.65 -8.73 -0.14
C ILE A 433 19.57 -8.79 -1.21
N SER A 434 19.32 -9.99 -1.73
CA SER A 434 18.31 -10.24 -2.77
C SER A 434 17.21 -11.23 -2.34
N THR A 435 17.34 -11.89 -1.17
CA THR A 435 16.68 -13.18 -0.93
C THR A 435 15.43 -13.15 -0.05
N LEU A 436 15.33 -12.27 0.95
CA LEU A 436 14.17 -12.24 1.85
C LEU A 436 13.02 -11.43 1.23
N ARG A 437 11.91 -12.09 0.86
CA ARG A 437 10.75 -11.47 0.21
C ARG A 437 9.79 -10.78 1.19
N LEU A 438 10.32 -9.98 2.11
CA LEU A 438 9.53 -9.18 3.05
C LEU A 438 9.57 -7.69 2.69
N GLY A 439 8.52 -6.97 3.05
CA GLY A 439 8.37 -5.54 2.81
C GLY A 439 7.43 -4.88 3.81
N VAL A 440 7.17 -3.59 3.63
CA VAL A 440 6.08 -2.92 4.36
C VAL A 440 4.79 -3.68 4.09
N GLY A 441 3.93 -3.82 5.09
CA GLY A 441 2.68 -4.55 5.03
C GLY A 441 2.79 -6.08 5.08
N SER A 442 4.00 -6.65 5.04
CA SER A 442 4.20 -8.08 5.31
C SER A 442 3.78 -8.43 6.74
N LEU A 443 3.14 -9.59 6.89
CA LEU A 443 2.77 -10.18 8.18
C LEU A 443 3.71 -11.36 8.45
N VAL A 444 4.31 -11.39 9.63
CA VAL A 444 5.16 -12.50 10.09
C VAL A 444 4.70 -13.03 11.45
N PRO A 445 4.71 -14.35 11.72
CA PRO A 445 4.11 -14.88 12.95
C PRO A 445 4.83 -14.43 14.21
N MET A 446 4.09 -14.13 15.28
CA MET A 446 4.71 -13.75 16.55
C MET A 446 5.52 -14.89 17.19
N SER A 447 5.06 -16.13 17.02
CA SER A 447 5.60 -17.32 17.69
C SER A 447 6.94 -17.79 17.12
N THR A 448 7.17 -17.61 15.82
CA THR A 448 8.32 -18.16 15.10
C THR A 448 9.33 -17.10 14.65
N THR A 449 9.15 -15.84 15.03
CA THR A 449 10.07 -14.75 14.65
C THR A 449 10.63 -14.02 15.86
N ALA A 450 11.88 -13.57 15.76
CA ALA A 450 12.50 -12.74 16.79
C ALA A 450 11.71 -11.44 17.02
N ILE A 451 11.23 -10.80 15.94
CA ILE A 451 10.48 -9.54 16.01
C ILE A 451 9.18 -9.69 16.81
N GLY A 452 8.49 -10.83 16.66
CA GLY A 452 7.31 -11.21 17.43
C GLY A 452 7.59 -11.47 18.90
N ARG A 453 8.62 -12.27 19.19
CA ARG A 453 9.03 -12.60 20.57
C ARG A 453 9.48 -11.36 21.34
N ALA A 454 10.26 -10.50 20.71
CA ALA A 454 10.64 -9.21 21.28
C ALA A 454 9.41 -8.35 21.65
N TRP A 455 8.40 -8.30 20.78
CA TRP A 455 7.17 -7.59 21.07
C TRP A 455 6.38 -8.21 22.23
N LEU A 456 6.19 -9.55 22.21
CA LEU A 456 5.51 -10.27 23.29
C LEU A 456 6.20 -10.02 24.64
N TRP A 457 7.53 -10.08 24.69
CA TRP A 457 8.29 -9.83 25.93
C TRP A 457 8.01 -8.45 26.54
N ALA A 458 7.83 -7.43 25.70
CA ALA A 458 7.63 -6.05 26.14
C ALA A 458 6.23 -5.75 26.70
N LEU A 459 5.29 -6.67 26.53
CA LEU A 459 3.95 -6.55 27.09
C LEU A 459 3.93 -6.89 28.59
N PRO A 460 3.06 -6.23 29.37
CA PRO A 460 2.70 -6.69 30.70
C PRO A 460 2.18 -8.13 30.67
N ASP A 461 2.44 -8.90 31.73
CA ASP A 461 2.12 -10.34 31.80
C ASP A 461 0.66 -10.66 31.49
N HIS A 462 -0.27 -9.84 31.97
CA HIS A 462 -1.70 -10.01 31.74
C HIS A 462 -2.11 -9.75 30.28
N GLU A 463 -1.42 -8.85 29.57
CA GLU A 463 -1.63 -8.63 28.14
C GLU A 463 -0.96 -9.73 27.33
N ARG A 464 0.27 -10.13 27.69
CA ARG A 464 0.99 -11.28 27.10
C ARG A 464 0.09 -12.51 27.07
N ALA A 465 -0.49 -12.87 28.20
CA ALA A 465 -1.29 -14.10 28.35
C ALA A 465 -2.41 -14.20 27.31
N ARG A 466 -3.00 -13.07 26.90
CA ARG A 466 -4.06 -13.00 25.88
C ARG A 466 -3.58 -13.38 24.48
N TYR A 467 -2.30 -13.20 24.19
CA TYR A 467 -1.68 -13.64 22.93
C TYR A 467 -1.11 -15.05 23.05
N MET A 468 -0.53 -15.42 24.19
CA MET A 468 0.06 -16.75 24.37
C MET A 468 -0.96 -17.87 24.22
N MET A 469 -2.14 -17.74 24.83
CA MET A 469 -3.16 -18.80 24.77
C MET A 469 -3.56 -19.16 23.33
N PRO A 470 -4.03 -18.23 22.47
CA PRO A 470 -4.40 -18.55 21.09
C PRO A 470 -3.18 -18.91 20.21
N LEU A 471 -1.98 -18.37 20.48
CA LEU A 471 -0.76 -18.78 19.77
C LEU A 471 -0.45 -20.26 19.97
N LEU A 472 -0.58 -20.74 21.21
CA LEU A 472 -0.29 -22.12 21.58
C LEU A 472 -1.40 -23.08 21.14
N GLU A 473 -2.66 -22.65 21.20
CA GLU A 473 -3.78 -23.42 20.60
C GLU A 473 -3.56 -23.62 19.10
N LYS A 474 -3.18 -22.56 18.37
CA LYS A 474 -2.87 -22.62 16.93
C LYS A 474 -1.67 -23.53 16.62
N ALA A 475 -0.69 -23.60 17.53
CA ALA A 475 0.48 -24.44 17.38
C ALA A 475 0.18 -25.94 17.45
N GLY A 476 -0.95 -26.33 18.07
CA GLY A 476 -1.35 -27.72 18.22
C GLY A 476 -0.24 -28.58 18.82
N ALA A 477 0.19 -29.61 18.08
CA ALA A 477 1.26 -30.52 18.52
C ALA A 477 2.60 -29.82 18.81
N GLN A 478 2.88 -28.66 18.20
CA GLN A 478 4.11 -27.90 18.39
C GLN A 478 4.04 -26.91 19.57
N ALA A 479 2.93 -26.86 20.32
CA ALA A 479 2.70 -25.85 21.35
C ALA A 479 3.80 -25.82 22.43
N VAL A 480 4.23 -26.99 22.92
CA VAL A 480 5.28 -27.08 23.94
C VAL A 480 6.60 -26.54 23.42
N GLU A 481 6.97 -26.92 22.19
CA GLU A 481 8.21 -26.45 21.56
C GLU A 481 8.18 -24.94 21.33
N ILE A 482 7.10 -24.42 20.75
CA ILE A 482 6.93 -22.98 20.52
C ILE A 482 6.99 -22.20 21.84
N ARG A 483 6.34 -22.68 22.90
CA ARG A 483 6.42 -22.06 24.23
C ARG A 483 7.87 -21.98 24.72
N ASN A 484 8.61 -23.10 24.68
CA ASN A 484 9.99 -23.14 25.15
C ASN A 484 10.90 -22.19 24.35
N ARG A 485 10.68 -22.06 23.03
CA ARG A 485 11.44 -21.12 22.18
C ARG A 485 11.11 -19.65 22.48
N ILE A 486 9.84 -19.35 22.79
CA ILE A 486 9.42 -18.00 23.25
C ILE A 486 10.08 -17.68 24.60
N GLU A 487 10.04 -18.61 25.56
CA GLU A 487 10.64 -18.42 26.89
C GLU A 487 12.16 -18.22 26.81
N ARG A 488 12.86 -19.00 25.97
CA ARG A 488 14.29 -18.78 25.70
C ARG A 488 14.59 -17.39 25.14
N ALA A 489 13.79 -16.92 24.19
CA ALA A 489 13.94 -15.56 23.67
C ALA A 489 13.71 -14.49 24.76
N PHE A 490 12.83 -14.76 25.72
CA PHE A 490 12.63 -13.86 26.87
C PHE A 490 13.85 -13.83 27.79
N ASP A 491 14.53 -14.96 28.00
CA ASP A 491 15.80 -15.02 28.74
C ASP A 491 16.93 -14.29 28.01
N GLU A 492 17.01 -14.42 26.68
CA GLU A 492 17.96 -13.66 25.86
C GLU A 492 17.72 -12.14 25.96
N LEU A 493 16.46 -11.71 25.91
CA LEU A 493 16.10 -10.30 26.09
C LEU A 493 16.41 -9.79 27.49
N ARG A 494 16.20 -10.60 28.53
CA ARG A 494 16.57 -10.23 29.92
C ARG A 494 18.08 -10.05 30.08
N SER A 495 18.86 -10.97 29.54
CA SER A 495 20.32 -11.04 29.76
C SER A 495 21.10 -10.12 28.82
N THR A 496 20.74 -10.12 27.54
CA THR A 496 21.50 -9.41 26.51
C THR A 496 20.79 -8.20 25.98
N GLY A 497 19.45 -8.12 26.13
CA GLY A 497 18.58 -7.08 25.60
C GLY A 497 18.20 -7.23 24.12
N VAL A 498 18.52 -8.35 23.47
CA VAL A 498 18.02 -8.76 22.14
C VAL A 498 17.59 -10.23 22.23
N CYS A 499 16.72 -10.67 21.32
CA CYS A 499 16.47 -12.10 21.11
C CYS A 499 16.76 -12.50 19.67
N THR A 500 16.94 -13.80 19.48
CA THR A 500 17.23 -14.41 18.19
C THR A 500 16.17 -15.44 17.79
N SER A 501 16.07 -15.68 16.48
CA SER A 501 15.30 -16.78 15.90
C SER A 501 15.97 -17.21 14.60
N VAL A 502 16.09 -18.52 14.38
CA VAL A 502 16.96 -19.09 13.35
C VAL A 502 16.27 -20.27 12.68
N GLY A 503 16.02 -20.18 11.39
CA GLY A 503 15.40 -21.23 10.58
C GLY A 503 13.92 -21.50 10.89
N GLU A 504 13.32 -20.77 11.83
CA GLU A 504 12.00 -21.10 12.37
C GLU A 504 10.83 -20.59 11.53
N TYR A 505 11.02 -19.44 10.88
CA TYR A 505 10.02 -18.85 9.99
C TYR A 505 10.26 -19.28 8.54
N GLN A 506 11.49 -19.14 8.06
CA GLN A 506 11.97 -19.64 6.78
C GLN A 506 13.30 -20.37 7.00
N ARG A 507 13.53 -21.47 6.28
CA ARG A 507 14.82 -22.18 6.32
C ARG A 507 15.95 -21.21 5.94
N HIS A 508 17.11 -21.39 6.56
CA HIS A 508 18.29 -20.54 6.32
C HIS A 508 18.05 -19.05 6.59
N SER A 509 16.97 -18.66 7.27
CA SER A 509 16.77 -17.26 7.69
C SER A 509 17.11 -17.10 9.15
N TYR A 510 17.64 -15.94 9.54
CA TYR A 510 17.77 -15.57 10.94
C TYR A 510 17.20 -14.17 11.18
N GLY A 511 16.78 -13.93 12.42
CA GLY A 511 16.32 -12.64 12.89
C GLY A 511 16.89 -12.32 14.26
N ILE A 512 17.29 -11.07 14.47
CA ILE A 512 17.69 -10.52 15.77
C ILE A 512 16.83 -9.30 16.04
N ALA A 513 16.15 -9.27 17.18
CA ALA A 513 15.17 -8.24 17.47
C ALA A 513 15.22 -7.74 18.91
N LEU A 514 14.71 -6.52 19.10
CA LEU A 514 14.43 -5.93 20.39
C LEU A 514 13.11 -5.14 20.35
N PRO A 515 12.44 -4.98 21.50
CA PRO A 515 11.28 -4.12 21.59
C PRO A 515 11.66 -2.65 21.67
N ILE A 516 10.79 -1.80 21.14
CA ILE A 516 10.86 -0.34 21.34
C ILE A 516 9.49 0.18 21.76
N ARG A 517 9.45 1.32 22.45
CA ARG A 517 8.22 2.03 22.78
C ARG A 517 8.29 3.41 22.18
N VAL A 518 7.28 3.78 21.38
CA VAL A 518 7.29 5.03 20.62
C VAL A 518 6.06 5.88 20.92
N GLY A 519 6.22 7.20 20.80
CA GLY A 519 5.17 8.19 21.00
C GLY A 519 4.77 8.39 22.47
N ARG A 520 3.89 9.36 22.72
CA ARG A 520 3.41 9.70 24.07
C ARG A 520 2.67 8.55 24.75
N SER A 521 1.97 7.72 23.97
CA SER A 521 1.28 6.52 24.46
C SER A 521 2.22 5.35 24.76
N ALA A 522 3.53 5.52 24.56
CA ALA A 522 4.54 4.47 24.73
C ALA A 522 4.15 3.16 24.01
N THR A 523 3.64 3.29 22.78
CA THR A 523 3.09 2.19 21.99
C THR A 523 4.18 1.14 21.75
N PRO A 524 3.97 -0.13 22.16
CA PRO A 524 4.97 -1.16 21.99
C PRO A 524 5.08 -1.56 20.52
N MET A 525 6.30 -1.48 19.99
CA MET A 525 6.70 -1.94 18.67
C MET A 525 7.93 -2.84 18.80
N SER A 526 8.39 -3.40 17.69
CA SER A 526 9.60 -4.21 17.67
C SER A 526 10.44 -3.90 16.44
N LEU A 527 11.75 -3.80 16.66
CA LEU A 527 12.75 -3.52 15.63
C LEU A 527 13.61 -4.77 15.44
N ALA A 528 13.79 -5.22 14.20
CA ALA A 528 14.57 -6.40 13.90
C ALA A 528 15.50 -6.21 12.72
N CYS A 529 16.64 -6.91 12.78
CA CYS A 529 17.50 -7.20 11.64
C CYS A 529 17.31 -8.65 11.22
N SER A 530 17.21 -8.91 9.92
CA SER A 530 17.10 -10.27 9.37
C SER A 530 17.91 -10.43 8.08
N ALA A 531 18.34 -11.66 7.80
CA ALA A 531 18.96 -12.04 6.54
C ALA A 531 18.78 -13.54 6.28
N VAL A 532 19.19 -13.98 5.10
CA VAL A 532 19.27 -15.40 4.71
C VAL A 532 20.74 -15.79 4.68
N ASP A 533 21.08 -16.86 5.38
CA ASP A 533 22.40 -17.48 5.47
C ASP A 533 22.22 -18.99 5.69
N VAL A 534 22.93 -19.80 4.89
CA VAL A 534 22.78 -21.27 4.90
C VAL A 534 23.33 -21.86 6.20
N ASP A 535 24.39 -21.26 6.75
CA ASP A 535 25.02 -21.72 7.99
C ASP A 535 25.46 -20.52 8.85
N PRO A 536 24.52 -19.86 9.54
CA PRO A 536 24.82 -18.64 10.28
C PRO A 536 25.55 -18.94 11.61
N ASP A 537 26.73 -18.36 11.82
CA ASP A 537 27.30 -18.22 13.17
C ASP A 537 26.52 -17.14 13.92
N ILE A 538 25.43 -17.57 14.57
CA ILE A 538 24.49 -16.70 15.26
C ILE A 538 25.15 -15.91 16.38
N GLU A 539 26.18 -16.45 17.02
CA GLU A 539 26.85 -15.76 18.11
C GLU A 539 27.72 -14.62 17.56
N ALA A 540 28.48 -14.86 16.49
CA ALA A 540 29.22 -13.80 15.81
C ALA A 540 28.28 -12.74 15.19
N ILE A 541 27.19 -13.18 14.56
CA ILE A 541 26.16 -12.29 13.99
C ILE A 541 25.55 -11.44 15.10
N ARG A 542 25.20 -12.02 16.25
CA ARG A 542 24.64 -11.29 17.40
C ARG A 542 25.61 -10.26 17.94
N ARG A 543 26.89 -10.61 18.13
CA ARG A 543 27.93 -9.65 18.57
C ARG A 543 28.07 -8.46 17.62
N ARG A 544 27.90 -8.69 16.32
CA ARG A 544 27.95 -7.63 15.29
C ARG A 544 26.68 -6.78 15.22
N ILE A 545 25.50 -7.39 15.26
CA ILE A 545 24.22 -6.72 15.03
C ILE A 545 23.68 -6.04 16.29
N ALA A 546 23.79 -6.68 17.47
CA ALA A 546 23.12 -6.22 18.68
C ALA A 546 23.50 -4.78 19.11
N PRO A 547 24.77 -4.35 19.10
CA PRO A 547 25.14 -2.98 19.48
C PRO A 547 24.54 -1.93 18.55
N GLU A 548 24.56 -2.19 17.24
CA GLU A 548 24.03 -1.27 16.23
C GLU A 548 22.50 -1.23 16.25
N LEU A 549 21.85 -2.37 16.48
CA LEU A 549 20.41 -2.45 16.63
C LEU A 549 19.92 -1.66 17.86
N ARG A 550 20.63 -1.74 19.00
CA ARG A 550 20.34 -0.93 20.20
C ARG A 550 20.47 0.56 19.91
N ARG A 551 21.53 0.97 19.23
CA ARG A 551 21.76 2.38 18.88
C ARG A 551 20.64 2.92 17.99
N ALA A 552 20.27 2.17 16.95
CA ALA A 552 19.17 2.53 16.07
C ALA A 552 17.83 2.59 16.82
N ALA A 553 17.60 1.72 17.79
CA ALA A 553 16.41 1.72 18.62
C ALA A 553 16.27 3.01 19.45
N LEU A 554 17.36 3.48 20.06
CA LEU A 554 17.40 4.73 20.82
C LEU A 554 17.15 5.94 19.90
N GLU A 555 17.80 5.97 18.74
CA GLU A 555 17.62 7.03 17.74
C GLU A 555 16.16 7.08 17.23
N LEU A 556 15.58 5.94 16.87
CA LEU A 556 14.18 5.84 16.45
C LEU A 556 13.22 6.31 17.55
N THR A 557 13.45 5.87 18.78
CA THR A 557 12.62 6.28 19.92
C THR A 557 12.66 7.79 20.10
N ALA A 558 13.85 8.40 20.01
CA ALA A 558 13.98 9.84 20.07
C ALA A 558 13.22 10.54 18.94
N VAL A 559 13.47 10.17 17.68
CA VAL A 559 12.83 10.80 16.51
C VAL A 559 11.31 10.67 16.56
N LEU A 560 10.79 9.49 16.91
CA LEU A 560 9.35 9.22 16.90
C LEU A 560 8.60 9.85 18.08
N ASN A 561 9.27 10.09 19.21
CA ASN A 561 8.70 10.83 20.34
C ASN A 561 8.51 12.32 20.03
N HIS A 562 9.36 12.91 19.17
CA HIS A 562 9.26 14.32 18.77
C HIS A 562 8.22 14.55 17.66
N ALA A 563 7.90 13.52 16.87
CA ALA A 563 7.00 13.58 15.72
C ALA A 563 5.54 13.97 16.03
N HIS A 564 5.06 13.69 17.24
CA HIS A 564 3.69 14.03 17.68
C HIS A 564 3.62 15.33 18.49
N SER A 565 4.71 16.12 18.53
CA SER A 565 4.80 17.39 19.26
C SER A 565 4.69 18.62 18.35
N ALA A 566 4.48 18.45 17.05
CA ALA A 566 4.17 19.55 16.14
C ALA A 566 2.64 19.72 16.06
N PRO A 567 2.11 20.94 16.26
CA PRO A 567 0.67 21.23 16.33
C PRO A 567 -0.09 20.96 15.04
#